data_AF-A0A7Y5CYP7-F1
#
_entry.id   AF-A0A7Y5CYP7-F1
#
_cell.length_a   1.000
_cell.length_b   1.000
_cell.length_c   1.000
_cell.angle_alpha   90.00
_cell.angle_beta   90.00
_cell.angle_gamma   90.00
#
_symmetry.space_group_name_H-M   'P 1'
#
loop_
_entity.id
_entity.type
_entity.pdbx_description
1 polymer ?
#
loop_
_entity_poly.entity_id
_entity_poly.type
_entity_poly.pdbx_seq_one_letter_code
_entity_poly.pdbx_strand_id
1 'polypeptide(L)' 'MNIGDTVKLTKIPDGVPSDNAQLQTLFRNCVGKTFPIVAVDDGLFELHVGEVFGKPAEHHQIWVDADHLKKIEA' A
#
# COMPACT_ATOMS: atom_id res chain seq x y z
N MET A 1 2.76 13.11 5.25
CA MET A 1 2.88 12.30 4.02
C MET A 1 2.02 12.98 2.98
N ASN A 2 2.54 13.21 1.79
CA ASN A 2 1.86 13.92 0.70
C ASN A 2 1.92 13.09 -0.59
N ILE A 3 1.07 13.44 -1.57
CA ILE A 3 1.16 12.89 -2.93
C ILE A 3 2.58 13.11 -3.48
N GLY A 4 3.16 12.07 -4.07
CA GLY A 4 4.53 12.03 -4.57
C GLY A 4 5.59 11.61 -3.55
N ASP A 5 5.28 11.58 -2.24
CA ASP A 5 6.19 10.99 -1.24
C ASP A 5 6.30 9.48 -1.46
N THR A 6 7.51 8.94 -1.31
CA THR A 6 7.73 7.49 -1.25
C THR A 6 7.52 6.99 0.17
N VAL A 7 6.67 5.97 0.32
CA VAL A 7 6.36 5.34 1.61
C VAL A 7 6.59 3.84 1.55
N LYS A 8 6.93 3.25 2.69
CA LYS A 8 7.04 1.80 2.87
C LYS A 8 5.80 1.29 3.60
N LEU A 9 5.16 0.26 3.07
CA LEU A 9 4.14 -0.48 3.81
C LEU A 9 4.81 -1.33 4.89
N THR A 10 4.46 -1.10 6.16
CA THR A 10 5.17 -1.70 7.31
C THR A 10 4.49 -2.95 7.86
N LYS A 11 3.17 -3.04 7.75
CA LYS A 11 2.35 -4.15 8.22
C LYS A 11 1.04 -4.22 7.43
N ILE A 12 0.36 -5.36 7.54
CA ILE A 12 -0.99 -5.54 6.99
C ILE A 12 -1.97 -4.72 7.85
N PRO A 13 -2.89 -3.94 7.26
CA PRO A 13 -3.91 -3.22 8.01
C PRO A 13 -4.83 -4.15 8.80
N ASP A 14 -5.17 -3.76 10.04
CA ASP A 14 -6.01 -4.55 10.94
C ASP A 14 -7.43 -4.78 10.38
N GLY A 15 -7.88 -3.90 9.48
CA GLY A 15 -9.17 -4.01 8.79
C GLY A 15 -9.22 -5.04 7.66
N VAL A 16 -8.09 -5.68 7.30
CA VAL A 16 -8.07 -6.71 6.26
C VAL A 16 -8.65 -8.02 6.80
N PRO A 17 -9.77 -8.54 6.26
CA PRO A 17 -10.37 -9.78 6.74
C PRO A 17 -9.40 -10.95 6.64
N SER A 18 -9.29 -11.74 7.72
CA SER A 18 -8.36 -12.87 7.79
C SER A 18 -8.77 -14.07 6.92
N ASP A 19 -10.07 -14.18 6.62
CA ASP A 19 -10.68 -15.21 5.79
C ASP A 19 -10.58 -14.89 4.27
N ASN A 20 -10.28 -13.65 3.92
CA ASN A 20 -10.03 -13.25 2.54
C ASN A 20 -8.58 -13.55 2.13
N ALA A 21 -8.33 -14.79 1.69
CA ALA A 21 -7.01 -15.26 1.30
C ALA A 21 -6.34 -14.43 0.19
N GLN A 22 -7.13 -13.91 -0.76
CA GLN A 22 -6.61 -13.10 -1.86
C GLN A 22 -6.10 -11.75 -1.35
N LEU A 23 -6.90 -11.06 -0.54
CA LEU A 23 -6.52 -9.76 0.02
C LEU A 23 -5.36 -9.89 1.01
N GLN A 24 -5.36 -10.94 1.84
CA GLN A 24 -4.24 -11.29 2.71
C GLN A 24 -2.94 -11.48 1.92
N THR A 25 -3.00 -12.22 0.81
CA THR A 25 -1.84 -12.44 -0.06
C THR A 25 -1.37 -11.14 -0.71
N LEU A 26 -2.30 -10.28 -1.13
CA LEU A 26 -1.97 -8.99 -1.71
C LEU A 26 -1.14 -8.14 -0.74
N PHE A 27 -1.65 -7.94 0.48
CA PHE A 27 -0.96 -7.14 1.49
C PHE A 27 0.36 -7.78 1.96
N ARG A 28 0.41 -9.09 2.17
CA ARG A 28 1.65 -9.79 2.55
C ARG A 28 2.79 -9.56 1.57
N ASN A 29 2.49 -9.56 0.27
CA ASN A 29 3.50 -9.31 -0.76
C ASN A 29 3.91 -7.83 -0.84
N CYS A 30 3.08 -6.90 -0.36
CA CYS A 30 3.37 -5.47 -0.35
C CYS A 30 4.13 -5.03 0.91
N VAL A 31 3.97 -5.73 2.04
CA VAL A 31 4.68 -5.42 3.29
C VAL A 31 6.19 -5.47 3.05
N GLY A 32 6.89 -4.43 3.50
CA GLY A 32 8.32 -4.29 3.32
C GLY A 32 8.73 -3.52 2.06
N LYS A 33 7.83 -3.35 1.09
CA LYS A 33 8.08 -2.65 -0.18
C LYS A 33 7.71 -1.18 -0.11
N THR A 34 8.23 -0.41 -1.06
CA THR A 34 8.06 1.04 -1.17
C THR A 34 7.22 1.41 -2.37
N PHE A 35 6.36 2.40 -2.20
CA PHE A 35 5.44 2.88 -3.21
C PHE A 35 5.34 4.42 -3.14
N PRO A 36 5.19 5.11 -4.27
CA PRO A 36 4.78 6.51 -4.25
C PRO A 36 3.32 6.63 -3.83
N ILE A 37 2.99 7.66 -3.05
CA ILE A 37 1.59 8.06 -2.78
C ILE A 37 1.03 8.72 -4.04
N VAL A 38 -0.07 8.19 -4.56
CA VAL A 38 -0.72 8.72 -5.77
C VAL A 38 -2.00 9.53 -5.49
N ALA A 39 -2.70 9.22 -4.40
CA ALA A 39 -3.86 9.97 -3.94
C ALA A 39 -4.00 9.92 -2.41
N VAL A 40 -4.80 10.83 -1.86
CA VAL A 40 -5.18 10.87 -0.44
C VAL A 40 -6.67 11.18 -0.36
N ASP A 41 -7.41 10.35 0.37
CA ASP A 41 -8.85 10.51 0.60
C ASP A 41 -9.20 10.02 2.01
N ASP A 42 -9.95 10.83 2.76
CA ASP A 42 -10.39 10.54 4.14
C ASP A 42 -9.30 9.94 5.07
N GLY A 43 -8.07 10.45 4.99
CA GLY A 43 -6.93 9.98 5.80
C GLY A 43 -6.30 8.66 5.34
N LEU A 44 -6.77 8.09 4.23
CA LEU A 44 -6.18 6.95 3.54
C LEU A 44 -5.29 7.42 2.38
N PHE A 45 -4.21 6.68 2.16
CA PHE A 45 -3.24 6.93 1.12
C PHE A 45 -3.34 5.82 0.07
N GLU A 46 -3.54 6.22 -1.19
CA GLU A 46 -3.57 5.29 -2.30
C GLU A 46 -2.16 4.94 -2.76
N LEU A 47 -1.91 3.64 -2.92
CA LEU A 47 -0.68 3.08 -3.44
C LEU A 47 -0.98 2.16 -4.62
N HIS A 48 -0.27 2.38 -5.72
CA HIS A 48 -0.26 1.50 -6.88
C HIS A 48 0.75 0.35 -6.66
N VAL A 49 0.26 -0.89 -6.62
CA VAL A 49 1.04 -2.07 -6.22
C VAL A 49 1.12 -3.15 -7.30
N GLY A 50 0.63 -2.87 -8.52
CA GLY A 50 0.59 -3.87 -9.59
C GLY A 50 1.97 -4.45 -9.96
N GLU A 51 3.04 -3.66 -9.86
CA GLU A 51 4.40 -4.11 -10.17
C GLU A 51 4.90 -5.23 -9.26
N VAL A 52 4.36 -5.33 -8.03
CA VAL A 52 4.65 -6.44 -7.10
C VAL A 52 4.27 -7.80 -7.69
N PHE A 53 3.30 -7.80 -8.62
CA PHE A 53 2.72 -8.98 -9.24
C PHE A 53 3.08 -9.09 -10.73
N GLY A 54 4.08 -8.34 -11.20
CA GLY A 54 4.47 -8.31 -12.61
C GLY A 54 3.40 -7.71 -13.53
N LYS A 55 2.57 -6.80 -12.99
CA LYS A 55 1.54 -6.06 -13.72
C LYS A 55 1.91 -4.57 -13.78
N PRO A 56 1.28 -3.77 -14.66
CA PRO A 56 1.39 -2.31 -14.61
C PRO A 56 1.03 -1.77 -13.23
N ALA A 57 1.66 -0.68 -12.80
CA ALA A 57 1.52 -0.14 -11.44
C ALA A 57 0.04 0.08 -11.05
N GLU A 58 -0.76 0.72 -11.90
CA GLU A 58 -2.18 0.99 -11.64
C GLU A 58 -3.09 -0.25 -11.65
N HIS A 59 -2.59 -1.44 -12.01
CA HIS A 59 -3.42 -2.64 -12.12
C HIS A 59 -3.99 -3.11 -10.77
N HIS A 60 -3.24 -2.87 -9.69
CA HIS A 60 -3.68 -3.12 -8.33
C HIS A 60 -3.46 -1.88 -7.49
N GLN A 61 -4.49 -1.50 -6.74
CA GLN A 61 -4.51 -0.30 -5.91
C GLN A 61 -4.91 -0.70 -4.49
N ILE A 62 -4.25 -0.11 -3.50
CA ILE A 62 -4.61 -0.26 -2.09
C ILE A 62 -4.73 1.10 -1.44
N TRP A 63 -5.63 1.19 -0.48
CA TRP A 63 -5.85 2.35 0.37
C TRP A 63 -5.46 1.98 1.79
N VAL A 64 -4.54 2.76 2.36
CA VAL A 64 -3.90 2.43 3.63
C VAL A 64 -3.78 3.68 4.47
N ASP A 65 -4.10 3.61 5.76
CA ASP A 65 -3.93 4.71 6.69
C ASP A 65 -2.44 4.95 7.04
N ALA A 66 -2.17 6.09 7.68
CA ALA A 66 -0.82 6.50 8.03
C ALA A 66 -0.10 5.55 9.01
N ASP A 67 -0.80 4.82 9.88
CA ASP A 67 -0.21 3.99 10.92
C ASP A 67 0.46 2.72 10.37
N HIS A 68 0.16 2.38 9.12
CA HIS A 68 0.74 1.25 8.41
C HIS A 68 1.83 1.68 7.42
N LEU A 69 2.08 2.99 7.29
CA LEU A 69 3.04 3.56 6.35
C LEU A 69 4.21 4.23 7.06
N LYS A 70 5.41 4.07 6.48
CA LYS A 70 6.61 4.80 6.89
C LYS A 70 7.15 5.58 5.72
N LYS A 71 7.18 6.92 5.84
CA LYS A 71 7.85 7.78 4.85
C LYS A 71 9.33 7.40 4.75
N ILE A 72 9.82 7.28 3.53
CA ILE A 72 11.22 7.07 3.22
C ILE A 72 11.78 8.39 2.71
N GLU A 73 12.85 8.87 3.35
CA GLU A 73 13.62 10.01 2.83
C GLU A 73 14.53 9.51 1.71
N ALA A 74 14.55 10.25 0.60
CA ALA A 74 15.40 9.98 -0.55
C ALA A 74 16.85 10.40 -0.27
#